data_AF-A0A9W7SZA4-F1
#
_entry.id   AF-A0A9W7SZA4-F1
#
_cell.length_a   1.000
_cell.length_b   1.000
_cell.length_c   1.000
_cell.angle_alpha   90.00
_cell.angle_beta   90.00
_cell.angle_gamma   90.00
#
_symmetry.space_group_name_H-M   'P 1'
#
loop_
_entity.id
_entity.type
_entity.pdbx_description
1 polymer ?
#
loop_
_entity_poly.entity_id
_entity_poly.type
_entity_poly.pdbx_seq_one_letter_code
_entity_poly.pdbx_strand_id
1 'polypeptide(L)'
;MLAQVYKPHRALGNVTALCFRVPHHRTAAPGIRKLSQSPFPRPVYANWHDPLAIVAKLQAGRPGRALLVPGHVLLPPDPAAVSQLQQGSPEPQQVFKESVDRGTATACTALLCFDAYTAKTSHLPWHERLSLLHRDGPGRSVLLWLLTANDPRHFLDFTASNGLVRCTIQFMILEGQEELLWDMLDMSIPHLDDESKRGYAAVIWRGNLARAIVECKLGFDREGRADGAISAIFRYAHMKERSTLSAIRRAPLYSVAQAFANGFQRARYPNTNVVLYDRFLNFYERYFVERAHLARPYAYNLARFRLHHPRTPDARRACDILHAFERDDSELQRFFNSPVSKRRLLDRFILQTRDVLKSQGDPFHEQPWLIQLLRKVRSDPAHPRGKVLYRKGGIDSNHLYLDTVAESTSARTFGR
;
A
#
# COMPACT_ATOMS: atom_id res chain seq x y z
N MET A 1 1.71 37.42 18.23
CA MET A 1 3.05 37.80 17.73
C MET A 1 3.68 36.71 16.84
N LEU A 2 2.93 36.17 15.87
CA LEU A 2 3.45 35.31 14.79
C LEU A 2 2.58 35.53 13.54
N ALA A 3 2.67 36.74 12.98
CA ALA A 3 2.03 37.10 11.72
C ALA A 3 2.96 38.06 10.97
N GLN A 4 4.06 37.53 10.45
CA GLN A 4 4.89 38.14 9.43
C GLN A 4 6.04 37.18 9.12
N VAL A 5 5.95 36.43 8.03
CA VAL A 5 6.99 36.20 7.01
C VAL A 5 6.36 35.26 5.97
N TYR A 6 5.68 35.84 4.98
CA TYR A 6 5.57 35.22 3.66
C TYR A 6 5.49 36.35 2.64
N LYS A 7 6.63 36.70 2.05
CA LYS A 7 6.71 37.56 0.85
C LYS A 7 6.91 36.64 -0.36
N PRO A 8 6.07 36.72 -1.40
CA PRO A 8 6.30 35.98 -2.63
C PRO A 8 7.30 36.73 -3.50
N HIS A 9 8.37 36.06 -3.93
CA HIS A 9 9.20 36.55 -5.03
C HIS A 9 8.47 36.36 -6.36
N ARG A 10 8.13 37.47 -7.02
CA ARG A 10 7.82 37.55 -8.45
C ARG A 10 9.08 37.98 -9.21
N ALA A 11 9.42 37.25 -10.27
CA ALA A 11 9.89 37.76 -11.57
C ALA A 11 10.00 36.53 -12.51
N LEU A 12 9.05 36.35 -13.43
CA LEU A 12 9.10 36.78 -14.83
C LEU A 12 9.98 35.88 -15.71
N GLY A 13 9.31 35.01 -16.46
CA GLY A 13 9.84 34.31 -17.62
C GLY A 13 8.68 34.07 -18.59
N ASN A 14 8.63 34.89 -19.64
CA ASN A 14 7.65 34.85 -20.72
C ASN A 14 7.61 33.45 -21.37
N VAL A 15 6.42 32.84 -21.45
CA VAL A 15 6.17 31.71 -22.35
C VAL A 15 5.07 32.11 -23.32
N THR A 16 5.49 32.31 -24.56
CA THR A 16 4.70 32.58 -25.74
C THR A 16 3.68 31.47 -25.94
N ALA A 17 2.39 31.82 -25.98
CA ALA A 17 1.31 30.90 -26.31
C ALA A 17 1.36 30.56 -27.81
N LEU A 18 1.77 29.33 -28.13
CA LEU A 18 1.64 28.75 -29.47
C LEU A 18 0.27 28.07 -29.58
N CYS A 19 -0.67 28.77 -30.20
CA CYS A 19 -1.96 28.21 -30.59
C CYS A 19 -1.77 27.18 -31.70
N PHE A 20 -1.88 25.90 -31.39
CA PHE A 20 -2.06 24.85 -32.40
C PHE A 20 -3.55 24.67 -32.70
N ARG A 21 -3.94 25.07 -33.91
CA ARG A 21 -5.21 24.67 -34.55
C ARG A 21 -5.17 23.18 -34.83
N VAL A 22 -6.08 22.41 -34.23
CA VAL A 22 -6.33 21.01 -34.60
C VAL A 22 -7.44 20.97 -35.65
N PRO A 23 -7.22 20.40 -36.84
CA PRO A 23 -8.27 20.24 -37.84
C PRO A 23 -9.21 19.09 -37.46
N HIS A 24 -10.52 19.37 -37.48
CA HIS A 24 -11.57 18.36 -37.37
C HIS A 24 -11.67 17.55 -38.66
N HIS A 25 -11.12 16.34 -38.67
CA HIS A 25 -11.54 15.30 -39.61
C HIS A 25 -12.60 14.41 -38.95
N ARG A 26 -13.85 14.54 -39.43
CA ARG A 26 -14.93 13.59 -39.17
C ARG A 26 -14.67 12.35 -40.03
N THR A 27 -14.37 11.24 -39.40
CA THR A 27 -14.49 9.90 -40.00
C THR A 27 -15.40 9.07 -39.13
N ALA A 28 -16.54 8.67 -39.72
CA ALA A 28 -17.49 7.75 -39.12
C ALA A 28 -16.84 6.36 -38.95
N ALA A 29 -17.02 5.75 -37.79
CA ALA A 29 -16.71 4.34 -37.55
C ALA A 29 -17.93 3.62 -36.95
N PRO A 30 -18.25 2.39 -37.39
CA PRO A 30 -19.49 1.70 -37.06
C PRO A 30 -19.37 0.80 -35.82
N GLY A 31 -20.50 0.56 -35.17
CA GLY A 31 -20.79 -0.69 -34.45
C GLY A 31 -20.20 -0.84 -33.05
N ILE A 32 -20.78 -0.16 -32.05
CA ILE A 32 -20.52 -0.45 -30.63
C ILE A 32 -21.19 -1.79 -30.27
N ARG A 33 -20.38 -2.85 -30.14
CA ARG A 33 -20.78 -4.07 -29.42
C ARG A 33 -20.96 -3.72 -27.94
N LYS A 34 -22.13 -4.06 -27.38
CA LYS A 34 -22.42 -3.96 -25.94
C LYS A 34 -21.35 -4.75 -25.17
N LEU A 35 -20.45 -4.04 -24.50
CA LEU A 35 -19.58 -4.62 -23.49
C LEU A 35 -20.46 -5.06 -22.32
N SER A 36 -20.55 -6.38 -22.17
CA SER A 36 -21.16 -7.02 -21.01
C SER A 36 -20.47 -6.50 -19.74
N GLN A 37 -21.27 -6.23 -18.71
CA GLN A 37 -20.81 -5.87 -17.38
C GLN A 37 -19.94 -7.01 -16.84
N SER A 38 -18.62 -6.88 -17.00
CA SER A 38 -17.64 -7.76 -16.37
C SER A 38 -17.74 -7.59 -14.85
N PRO A 39 -17.69 -8.68 -14.06
CA PRO A 39 -17.62 -8.58 -12.61
C PRO A 39 -16.23 -8.05 -12.24
N PHE A 40 -16.13 -6.74 -12.05
CA PHE A 40 -14.88 -6.12 -11.62
C PHE A 40 -14.50 -6.61 -10.21
N PRO A 41 -13.19 -6.75 -9.90
CA PRO A 41 -12.76 -7.09 -8.56
C PRO A 41 -13.32 -6.04 -7.59
N ARG A 42 -13.97 -6.50 -6.52
CA ARG A 42 -14.40 -5.63 -5.42
C ARG A 42 -13.21 -4.77 -5.03
N PRO A 43 -13.38 -3.44 -4.87
CA PRO A 43 -12.30 -2.62 -4.38
C PRO A 43 -11.74 -3.23 -3.09
N VAL A 44 -10.41 -3.19 -2.91
CA VAL A 44 -9.71 -3.66 -1.70
C VAL A 44 -10.25 -2.97 -0.41
N TYR A 45 -11.12 -1.97 -0.55
CA TYR A 45 -11.91 -1.30 0.48
C TYR A 45 -13.01 -2.15 1.14
N ALA A 46 -13.34 -3.35 0.65
CA ALA A 46 -14.40 -4.17 1.24
C ALA A 46 -14.03 -4.86 2.58
N ASN A 47 -12.76 -4.76 3.03
CA ASN A 47 -12.26 -5.43 4.24
C ASN A 47 -12.01 -4.47 5.43
N TRP A 48 -12.64 -3.30 5.45
CA TRP A 48 -12.50 -2.32 6.54
C TRP A 48 -13.70 -2.52 7.48
N HIS A 49 -13.45 -3.11 8.66
CA HIS A 49 -14.46 -3.57 9.62
C HIS A 49 -15.01 -2.43 10.52
N ASP A 50 -16.17 -2.71 11.12
CA ASP A 50 -16.87 -2.02 12.22
C ASP A 50 -16.04 -0.97 13.03
N PRO A 51 -16.43 0.32 13.00
CA PRO A 51 -15.75 1.42 13.70
C PRO A 51 -15.58 1.19 15.20
N LEU A 52 -16.55 0.55 15.86
CA LEU A 52 -16.47 0.23 17.28
C LEU A 52 -15.47 -0.89 17.56
N ALA A 53 -15.32 -1.85 16.63
CA ALA A 53 -14.30 -2.89 16.73
C ALA A 53 -12.88 -2.34 16.50
N ILE A 54 -12.71 -1.26 15.72
CA ILE A 54 -11.41 -0.59 15.54
C ILE A 54 -11.04 0.20 16.79
N VAL A 55 -11.96 1.02 17.33
CA VAL A 55 -11.75 1.75 18.59
C VAL A 55 -11.48 0.78 19.73
N ALA A 56 -12.27 -0.29 19.84
CA ALA A 56 -12.04 -1.35 20.83
C ALA A 56 -10.71 -2.09 20.61
N LYS A 57 -10.24 -2.31 19.36
CA LYS A 57 -8.91 -2.91 19.09
C LYS A 57 -7.76 -1.97 19.41
N LEU A 58 -7.93 -0.68 19.17
CA LEU A 58 -6.95 0.36 19.51
C LEU A 58 -6.87 0.58 21.03
N GLN A 59 -8.01 0.52 21.73
CA GLN A 59 -8.10 0.63 23.19
C GLN A 59 -7.70 -0.68 23.90
N ALA A 60 -7.97 -1.85 23.33
CA ALA A 60 -7.63 -3.16 23.91
C ALA A 60 -6.13 -3.50 23.84
N GLY A 61 -5.27 -2.53 23.47
CA GLY A 61 -3.83 -2.62 23.65
C GLY A 61 -3.15 -3.80 22.94
N ARG A 62 -3.76 -4.41 21.92
CA ARG A 62 -3.07 -5.47 21.17
C ARG A 62 -1.89 -4.83 20.45
N PRO A 63 -0.64 -5.22 20.76
CA PRO A 63 0.53 -4.71 20.09
C PRO A 63 0.58 -5.32 18.70
N GLY A 64 -0.20 -4.77 17.77
CA GLY A 64 0.31 -4.67 16.42
C GLY A 64 1.67 -3.99 16.52
N ARG A 65 2.65 -4.41 15.72
CA ARG A 65 3.97 -3.75 15.60
C ARG A 65 3.85 -2.31 15.05
N ALA A 66 2.97 -1.48 15.62
CA ALA A 66 3.14 -0.06 15.63
C ALA A 66 4.46 0.17 16.38
N LEU A 67 5.39 0.83 15.70
CA LEU A 67 6.61 1.37 16.30
C LEU A 67 6.18 2.54 17.21
N LEU A 68 5.33 2.25 18.20
CA LEU A 68 4.98 3.19 19.24
C LEU A 68 6.29 3.53 19.93
N VAL A 69 6.48 4.81 20.20
CA VAL A 69 7.30 5.21 21.35
C VAL A 69 6.72 4.41 22.52
N PRO A 70 7.48 3.49 23.15
CA PRO A 70 6.95 2.63 24.20
C PRO A 70 6.23 3.49 25.26
N GLY A 71 4.95 3.17 25.52
CA GLY A 71 4.11 3.92 26.46
C GLY A 71 3.27 5.05 25.87
N HIS A 72 3.31 5.31 24.55
CA HIS A 72 2.43 6.31 23.93
C HIS A 72 0.99 5.79 23.81
N VAL A 73 0.06 6.41 24.53
CA VAL A 73 -1.38 6.11 24.50
C VAL A 73 -2.07 7.16 23.65
N LEU A 74 -2.84 6.73 22.65
CA LEU A 74 -3.63 7.64 21.81
C LEU A 74 -4.67 8.38 22.65
N LEU A 75 -4.86 9.67 22.36
CA LEU A 75 -5.95 10.43 22.97
C LEU A 75 -7.31 9.82 22.58
N PRO A 76 -8.28 9.72 23.51
CA PRO A 76 -9.61 9.21 23.20
C PRO A 76 -10.33 10.10 22.18
N PRO A 77 -11.34 9.60 21.46
CA PRO A 77 -12.15 10.43 20.57
C PRO A 77 -12.96 11.47 21.38
N ASP A 78 -13.28 12.59 20.74
CA ASP A 78 -14.20 13.60 21.28
C ASP A 78 -15.58 12.98 21.53
N PRO A 79 -16.05 12.91 22.80
CA PRO A 79 -17.36 12.34 23.11
C PRO A 79 -18.52 12.98 22.36
N ALA A 80 -18.48 14.29 22.12
CA ALA A 80 -19.52 14.99 21.38
C ALA A 80 -19.55 14.55 19.91
N ALA A 81 -18.37 14.36 19.30
CA ALA A 81 -18.27 13.85 17.93
C ALA A 81 -18.79 12.41 17.84
N VAL A 82 -18.50 11.55 18.82
CA VAL A 82 -19.02 10.19 18.88
C VAL A 82 -20.55 10.20 18.91
N SER A 83 -21.15 10.99 19.80
CA SER A 83 -22.61 11.10 19.91
C SER A 83 -23.26 11.63 18.62
N GLN A 84 -22.68 12.69 18.04
CA GLN A 84 -23.17 13.28 16.78
C GLN A 84 -23.12 12.28 15.61
N LEU A 85 -22.02 11.55 15.44
CA LEU A 85 -21.88 10.54 14.38
C LEU A 85 -22.82 9.34 14.58
N GLN A 86 -23.10 8.94 15.83
CA GLN A 86 -24.01 7.84 16.15
C GLN A 86 -25.49 8.19 15.90
N GLN A 87 -25.87 9.47 16.07
CA GLN A 87 -27.24 9.94 15.82
C GLN A 87 -27.59 10.03 14.33
N GLY A 88 -26.66 9.73 13.42
CA GLY A 88 -26.89 9.71 11.98
C GLY A 88 -27.00 11.09 11.33
N SER A 89 -26.70 12.16 12.05
CA SER A 89 -26.67 13.55 11.58
C SER A 89 -25.64 14.29 12.42
N PRO A 90 -24.49 14.75 11.86
CA PRO A 90 -24.35 15.64 10.68
C PRO A 90 -23.26 15.20 9.67
N GLU A 91 -22.95 16.08 8.69
CA GLU A 91 -21.77 15.97 7.81
C GLU A 91 -20.49 15.66 8.63
N PRO A 92 -19.79 14.53 8.40
CA PRO A 92 -18.63 14.13 9.22
C PRO A 92 -17.51 15.19 9.30
N GLN A 93 -17.39 16.01 8.26
CA GLN A 93 -16.42 17.10 8.23
C GLN A 93 -16.79 18.26 9.15
N GLN A 94 -18.09 18.56 9.24
CA GLN A 94 -18.59 19.59 10.14
C GLN A 94 -18.39 19.15 11.59
N VAL A 95 -18.65 17.86 11.90
CA VAL A 95 -18.34 17.27 13.21
C VAL A 95 -16.87 17.46 13.56
N PHE A 96 -15.98 17.09 12.63
CA PHE A 96 -14.53 17.22 12.86
C PHE A 96 -14.13 18.68 13.09
N LYS A 97 -14.65 19.60 12.26
CA LYS A 97 -14.38 21.04 12.39
C LYS A 97 -14.84 21.56 13.75
N GLU A 98 -16.04 21.20 14.20
CA GLU A 98 -16.53 21.60 15.51
C GLU A 98 -15.67 21.05 16.65
N SER A 99 -15.16 19.82 16.53
CA SER A 99 -14.17 19.28 17.48
C SER A 99 -12.86 20.08 17.47
N VAL A 100 -12.41 20.54 16.30
CA VAL A 100 -11.20 21.39 16.18
C VAL A 100 -11.45 22.75 16.83
N ASP A 101 -12.60 23.38 16.55
CA ASP A 101 -12.98 24.69 17.09
C ASP A 101 -13.12 24.66 18.62
N ARG A 102 -13.58 23.54 19.19
CA ARG A 102 -13.61 23.30 20.64
C ARG A 102 -12.25 22.94 21.26
N GLY A 103 -11.24 22.66 20.45
CA GLY A 103 -9.94 22.14 20.91
C GLY A 103 -9.99 20.70 21.44
N THR A 104 -11.03 19.93 21.09
CA THR A 104 -11.24 18.53 21.52
C THR A 104 -10.93 17.51 20.42
N ALA A 105 -10.54 17.95 19.23
CA ALA A 105 -10.15 17.07 18.14
C ALA A 105 -8.94 16.19 18.50
N THR A 106 -9.02 14.90 18.18
CA THR A 106 -7.94 13.93 18.38
C THR A 106 -7.76 13.06 17.14
N ALA A 107 -6.68 12.29 17.10
CA ALA A 107 -6.44 11.32 16.01
C ALA A 107 -7.58 10.30 15.89
N CYS A 108 -8.17 9.89 17.02
CA CYS A 108 -9.33 9.01 17.06
C CYS A 108 -10.59 9.70 16.49
N THR A 109 -10.82 10.98 16.81
CA THR A 109 -11.93 11.76 16.23
C THR A 109 -11.80 11.84 14.70
N ALA A 110 -10.59 12.14 14.19
CA ALA A 110 -10.35 12.21 12.75
C ALA A 110 -10.64 10.88 12.03
N LEU A 111 -10.20 9.75 12.62
CA LEU A 111 -10.50 8.41 12.10
C LEU A 111 -12.00 8.12 12.05
N LEU A 112 -12.74 8.42 13.12
CA LEU A 112 -14.20 8.25 13.15
C LEU A 112 -14.88 9.07 12.05
N CYS A 113 -14.41 10.29 11.81
CA CYS A 113 -14.95 11.15 10.77
C CYS A 113 -14.62 10.60 9.36
N PHE A 114 -13.42 10.06 9.13
CA PHE A 114 -13.09 9.37 7.87
C PHE A 114 -13.95 8.12 7.63
N ASP A 115 -14.18 7.32 8.66
CA ASP A 115 -15.02 6.12 8.56
C ASP A 115 -16.47 6.49 8.25
N ALA A 116 -17.03 7.48 8.96
CA ALA A 116 -18.36 8.00 8.69
C ALA A 116 -18.49 8.60 7.28
N TYR A 117 -17.49 9.34 6.82
CA TYR A 117 -17.46 9.89 5.46
C TYR A 117 -17.40 8.78 4.40
N THR A 118 -16.59 7.74 4.64
CA THR A 118 -16.49 6.58 3.76
C THR A 118 -17.82 5.84 3.68
N ALA A 119 -18.47 5.59 4.82
CA ALA A 119 -19.78 4.95 4.88
C ALA A 119 -20.83 5.76 4.12
N LYS A 120 -20.88 7.07 4.36
CA LYS A 120 -21.79 8.00 3.68
C LYS A 120 -21.60 8.00 2.17
N THR A 121 -20.37 7.98 1.67
CA THR A 121 -20.11 8.05 0.22
C THR A 121 -20.03 6.68 -0.47
N SER A 122 -20.12 5.59 0.29
CA SER A 122 -19.90 4.22 -0.20
C SER A 122 -20.90 3.76 -1.28
N HIS A 123 -22.11 4.31 -1.28
CA HIS A 123 -23.17 3.99 -2.23
C HIS A 123 -23.04 4.75 -3.56
N LEU A 124 -22.26 5.82 -3.59
CA LEU A 124 -22.14 6.68 -4.76
C LEU A 124 -21.21 6.07 -5.82
N PRO A 125 -21.49 6.33 -7.12
CA PRO A 125 -20.56 6.04 -8.21
C PRO A 125 -19.19 6.67 -7.96
N TRP A 126 -18.14 6.06 -8.51
CA TRP A 126 -16.77 6.49 -8.24
C TRP A 126 -16.46 7.94 -8.63
N HIS A 127 -16.93 8.37 -9.80
CA HIS A 127 -16.67 9.72 -10.29
C HIS A 127 -17.37 10.77 -9.40
N GLU A 128 -18.61 10.52 -8.98
CA GLU A 128 -19.32 11.36 -8.00
C GLU A 128 -18.60 11.38 -6.66
N ARG A 129 -18.12 10.22 -6.18
CA ARG A 129 -17.33 10.15 -4.95
C ARG A 129 -16.06 10.98 -5.04
N LEU A 130 -15.33 10.95 -6.17
CA LEU A 130 -14.15 11.78 -6.36
C LEU A 130 -14.48 13.27 -6.40
N SER A 131 -15.56 13.65 -7.09
CA SER A 131 -16.03 15.03 -7.11
C SER A 131 -16.39 15.55 -5.71
N LEU A 132 -17.08 14.72 -4.91
CA LEU A 132 -17.38 15.04 -3.51
C LEU A 132 -16.11 15.16 -2.68
N LEU A 133 -15.20 14.18 -2.76
CA LEU A 133 -13.93 14.22 -2.05
C LEU A 133 -13.15 15.49 -2.36
N HIS A 134 -13.04 15.86 -3.64
CA HIS A 134 -12.33 17.06 -4.07
C HIS A 134 -12.98 18.34 -3.53
N ARG A 135 -14.31 18.42 -3.53
CA ARG A 135 -15.06 19.57 -3.01
C ARG A 135 -14.93 19.70 -1.49
N ASP A 136 -15.10 18.58 -0.80
CA ASP A 136 -15.23 18.50 0.64
C ASP A 136 -13.84 18.56 1.33
N GLY A 137 -12.82 17.94 0.76
CA GLY A 137 -11.43 17.98 1.25
C GLY A 137 -11.20 17.45 2.67
N PRO A 138 -11.71 16.26 3.06
CA PRO A 138 -11.55 15.75 4.43
C PRO A 138 -10.09 15.46 4.81
N GLY A 139 -9.30 14.90 3.90
CA GLY A 139 -7.86 14.68 4.07
C GLY A 139 -7.12 15.99 4.26
N ARG A 140 -7.39 16.99 3.41
CA ARG A 140 -6.82 18.33 3.53
C ARG A 140 -7.14 18.96 4.87
N SER A 141 -8.39 18.82 5.34
CA SER A 141 -8.84 19.38 6.61
C SER A 141 -8.10 18.77 7.81
N VAL A 142 -7.92 17.45 7.83
CA VAL A 142 -7.14 16.76 8.88
C VAL A 142 -5.67 17.15 8.82
N LEU A 143 -5.07 17.24 7.63
CA LEU A 143 -3.68 17.67 7.48
C LEU A 143 -3.49 19.11 7.97
N LEU A 144 -4.36 20.03 7.58
CA LEU A 144 -4.30 21.43 8.04
C LEU A 144 -4.41 21.51 9.57
N TRP A 145 -5.33 20.76 10.18
CA TRP A 145 -5.42 20.68 11.63
C TRP A 145 -4.11 20.19 12.26
N LEU A 146 -3.49 19.12 11.72
CA LEU A 146 -2.22 18.61 12.24
C LEU A 146 -1.08 19.63 12.16
N LEU A 147 -1.09 20.50 11.15
CA LEU A 147 -0.06 21.51 10.93
C LEU A 147 -0.30 22.80 11.73
N THR A 148 -1.56 23.13 12.03
CA THR A 148 -1.93 24.35 12.76
C THR A 148 -2.19 24.12 14.25
N ALA A 149 -2.35 22.87 14.67
CA ALA A 149 -2.53 22.55 16.08
C ALA A 149 -1.26 22.91 16.87
N ASN A 150 -1.43 23.76 17.88
CA ASN A 150 -0.34 24.19 18.76
C ASN A 150 0.17 23.06 19.69
N ASP A 151 -0.53 21.93 19.75
CA ASP A 151 -0.14 20.80 20.60
C ASP A 151 0.63 19.73 19.78
N PRO A 152 1.94 19.54 20.04
CA PRO A 152 2.75 18.55 19.32
C PRO A 152 2.29 17.11 19.54
N ARG A 153 1.46 16.84 20.57
CA ARG A 153 0.88 15.51 20.81
C ARG A 153 0.00 15.05 19.65
N HIS A 154 -0.72 15.95 18.97
CA HIS A 154 -1.56 15.56 17.84
C HIS A 154 -0.74 15.00 16.68
N PHE A 155 0.42 15.60 16.40
CA PHE A 155 1.32 15.10 15.38
C PHE A 155 1.96 13.77 15.81
N LEU A 156 2.34 13.63 17.08
CA LEU A 156 2.81 12.36 17.62
C LEU A 156 1.76 11.24 17.48
N ASP A 157 0.51 11.51 17.89
CA ASP A 157 -0.63 10.60 17.72
C ASP A 157 -0.84 10.21 16.25
N PHE A 158 -0.74 11.17 15.34
CA PHE A 158 -0.81 10.92 13.91
C PHE A 158 0.28 9.95 13.48
N THR A 159 1.55 10.23 13.78
CA THR A 159 2.66 9.36 13.37
C THR A 159 2.62 7.97 14.02
N ALA A 160 2.05 7.86 15.22
CA ALA A 160 1.85 6.61 15.94
C ALA A 160 0.69 5.78 15.35
N SER A 161 -0.33 6.42 14.80
CA SER A 161 -1.52 5.79 14.24
C SER A 161 -1.36 5.45 12.75
N ASN A 162 -0.90 4.23 12.46
CA ASN A 162 -0.83 3.71 11.08
C ASN A 162 -2.18 3.80 10.34
N GLY A 163 -3.30 3.65 11.05
CA GLY A 163 -4.64 3.79 10.48
C GLY A 163 -4.89 5.22 10.01
N LEU A 164 -4.65 6.21 10.88
CA LEU A 164 -4.88 7.61 10.54
C LEU A 164 -3.96 8.09 9.42
N VAL A 165 -2.68 7.72 9.46
CA VAL A 165 -1.72 8.03 8.37
C VAL A 165 -2.23 7.52 7.04
N ARG A 166 -2.64 6.24 6.99
CA ARG A 166 -3.13 5.62 5.75
C ARG A 166 -4.41 6.28 5.25
N CYS A 167 -5.40 6.51 6.12
CA CYS A 167 -6.63 7.19 5.73
C CYS A 167 -6.33 8.60 5.22
N THR A 168 -5.56 9.40 5.97
CA THR A 168 -5.23 10.78 5.58
C THR A 168 -4.56 10.83 4.21
N ILE A 169 -3.54 10.00 3.96
CA ILE A 169 -2.87 9.92 2.66
C ILE A 169 -3.84 9.48 1.55
N GLN A 170 -4.67 8.47 1.85
CA GLN A 170 -5.65 7.95 0.90
C GLN A 170 -6.58 9.07 0.44
N PHE A 171 -7.18 9.80 1.38
CA PHE A 171 -8.08 10.93 1.11
C PHE A 171 -7.35 12.06 0.36
N MET A 172 -6.16 12.46 0.82
CA MET A 172 -5.34 13.50 0.17
C MET A 172 -4.99 13.18 -1.29
N ILE A 173 -4.65 11.93 -1.61
CA ILE A 173 -4.38 11.51 -2.99
C ILE A 173 -5.64 11.59 -3.84
N LEU A 174 -6.80 11.15 -3.32
CA LEU A 174 -8.08 11.22 -4.05
C LEU A 174 -8.58 12.65 -4.24
N GLU A 175 -8.25 13.55 -3.32
CA GLU A 175 -8.55 14.98 -3.40
C GLU A 175 -7.68 15.72 -4.43
N GLY A 176 -6.64 15.08 -4.98
CA GLY A 176 -5.66 15.71 -5.85
C GLY A 176 -4.64 16.57 -5.10
N GLN A 177 -4.46 16.34 -3.80
CA GLN A 177 -3.59 17.10 -2.89
C GLN A 177 -2.27 16.36 -2.60
N GLU A 178 -1.84 15.49 -3.51
CA GLU A 178 -0.63 14.67 -3.31
C GLU A 178 0.63 15.51 -3.11
N GLU A 179 0.77 16.65 -3.79
CA GLU A 179 1.94 17.52 -3.65
C GLU A 179 2.13 17.99 -2.20
N LEU A 180 1.05 18.29 -1.47
CA LEU A 180 1.13 18.67 -0.05
C LEU A 180 1.69 17.54 0.83
N LEU A 181 1.48 16.27 0.47
CA LEU A 181 2.07 15.13 1.19
C LEU A 181 3.58 15.05 0.96
N TRP A 182 4.03 15.39 -0.25
CA TRP A 182 5.44 15.42 -0.58
C TRP A 182 6.14 16.61 0.09
N ASP A 183 5.51 17.78 0.08
CA ASP A 183 5.99 18.95 0.83
C ASP A 183 6.09 18.62 2.31
N MET A 184 5.10 17.91 2.87
CA MET A 184 5.11 17.46 4.26
C MET A 184 6.30 16.57 4.60
N LEU A 185 6.78 15.72 3.69
CA LEU A 185 7.97 14.92 3.94
C LEU A 185 9.21 15.81 4.15
N ASP A 186 9.31 16.92 3.41
CA ASP A 186 10.43 17.87 3.45
C ASP A 186 10.25 19.02 4.45
N MET A 187 9.11 19.08 5.14
CA MET A 187 8.91 20.03 6.24
C MET A 187 9.76 19.66 7.46
N SER A 188 10.37 20.68 8.06
CA SER A 188 11.01 20.59 9.37
C SER A 188 9.95 20.74 10.47
N ILE A 189 9.90 19.78 11.39
CA ILE A 189 8.96 19.75 12.52
C ILE A 189 9.78 19.84 13.81
N PRO A 190 9.86 21.04 14.45
CA PRO A 190 10.80 21.32 15.53
C PRO A 190 10.85 20.27 16.65
N HIS A 191 9.69 19.73 17.04
CA HIS A 191 9.59 18.76 18.16
C HIS A 191 9.96 17.32 17.80
N LEU A 192 10.03 17.00 16.51
CA LEU A 192 10.40 15.68 16.00
C LEU A 192 11.84 15.65 15.48
N ASP A 193 12.30 16.76 14.90
CA ASP A 193 13.61 16.86 14.26
C ASP A 193 14.74 17.18 15.24
N ASP A 194 14.44 17.34 16.54
CA ASP A 194 15.45 17.41 17.59
C ASP A 194 16.27 16.10 17.66
N GLU A 195 17.53 16.22 17.25
CA GLU A 195 18.46 15.09 17.06
C GLU A 195 18.84 14.41 18.38
N SER A 196 18.61 15.04 19.52
CA SER A 196 19.16 14.59 20.81
C SER A 196 18.59 13.24 21.30
N LYS A 197 17.32 12.91 20.99
CA LYS A 197 16.70 11.57 21.23
C LYS A 197 15.55 11.22 20.27
N ARG A 198 14.99 12.20 19.54
CA ARG A 198 13.78 12.02 18.70
C ARG A 198 14.05 11.93 17.21
N GLY A 199 15.30 12.15 16.78
CA GLY A 199 15.70 12.01 15.38
C GLY A 199 15.33 10.66 14.74
N TYR A 200 15.22 9.57 15.52
CA TYR A 200 14.75 8.29 14.99
C TYR A 200 13.23 8.27 14.70
N ALA A 201 12.42 8.93 15.52
CA ALA A 201 10.98 9.09 15.25
C ALA A 201 10.77 9.88 13.96
N ALA A 202 11.55 10.96 13.76
CA ALA A 202 11.59 11.77 12.55
C ALA A 202 11.88 10.95 11.28
N VAL A 203 12.83 10.02 11.37
CA VAL A 203 13.20 9.08 10.31
C VAL A 203 12.07 8.09 10.02
N ILE A 204 11.47 7.51 11.06
CA ILE A 204 10.41 6.49 10.92
C ILE A 204 9.16 7.07 10.29
N TRP A 205 8.64 8.20 10.80
CA TRP A 205 7.34 8.69 10.33
C TRP A 205 7.40 9.09 8.85
N ARG A 206 8.51 9.70 8.40
CA ARG A 206 8.72 10.02 6.99
C ARG A 206 8.77 8.77 6.11
N GLY A 207 9.48 7.73 6.57
CA GLY A 207 9.46 6.43 5.91
C GLY A 207 8.07 5.79 5.86
N ASN A 208 7.28 5.93 6.92
CA ASN A 208 5.90 5.43 6.98
C ASN A 208 4.94 6.22 6.09
N LEU A 209 5.08 7.55 6.02
CA LEU A 209 4.29 8.40 5.15
C LEU A 209 4.57 8.06 3.68
N ALA A 210 5.85 7.99 3.27
CA ALA A 210 6.23 7.57 1.92
C ALA A 210 5.76 6.14 1.58
N ARG A 211 5.85 5.21 2.56
CA ARG A 211 5.34 3.85 2.43
C ARG A 211 3.84 3.85 2.13
N ALA A 212 3.07 4.61 2.89
CA ALA A 212 1.62 4.66 2.75
C ALA A 212 1.18 5.38 1.46
N ILE A 213 1.96 6.34 0.94
CA ILE A 213 1.74 6.90 -0.42
C ILE A 213 1.84 5.79 -1.47
N VAL A 214 2.89 4.97 -1.43
CA VAL A 214 3.08 3.85 -2.36
C VAL A 214 1.98 2.79 -2.21
N GLU A 215 1.59 2.44 -0.98
CA GLU A 215 0.47 1.51 -0.74
C GLU A 215 -0.84 2.05 -1.33
N CYS A 216 -1.13 3.33 -1.15
CA CYS A 216 -2.34 3.96 -1.70
C CYS A 216 -2.31 3.97 -3.23
N LYS A 217 -1.20 4.38 -3.85
CA LYS A 217 -1.03 4.39 -5.30
C LYS A 217 -1.21 3.00 -5.93
N LEU A 218 -0.75 1.94 -5.26
CA LEU A 218 -1.00 0.56 -5.70
C LEU A 218 -2.46 0.11 -5.57
N GLY A 219 -3.18 0.63 -4.57
CA GLY A 219 -4.57 0.27 -4.29
C GLY A 219 -5.61 1.04 -5.13
N PHE A 220 -5.24 2.21 -5.65
CA PHE A 220 -6.13 3.06 -6.44
C PHE A 220 -6.16 2.76 -7.92
N ASP A 221 -5.14 2.10 -8.44
CA ASP A 221 -5.09 1.83 -9.87
C ASP A 221 -6.14 0.78 -10.26
N ARG A 222 -7.16 1.25 -10.98
CA ARG A 222 -8.27 0.42 -11.47
C ARG A 222 -7.94 -0.30 -12.77
N GLU A 223 -6.92 0.16 -13.46
CA GLU A 223 -6.50 -0.37 -14.75
C GLU A 223 -5.45 -1.46 -14.59
N GLY A 224 -5.08 -1.83 -13.36
CA GLY A 224 -4.02 -2.81 -13.11
C GLY A 224 -2.65 -2.31 -13.56
N ARG A 225 -2.35 -1.03 -13.33
CA ARG A 225 -1.03 -0.41 -13.50
C ARG A 225 -0.38 -0.14 -12.15
N ALA A 226 0.93 -0.36 -12.08
CA ALA A 226 1.73 -0.01 -10.90
C ALA A 226 2.50 1.31 -11.09
N ASP A 227 2.26 2.04 -12.18
CA ASP A 227 3.05 3.19 -12.62
C ASP A 227 3.13 4.31 -11.58
N GLY A 228 1.99 4.65 -10.96
CA GLY A 228 1.94 5.70 -9.93
C GLY A 228 2.74 5.32 -8.68
N ALA A 229 2.72 4.05 -8.30
CA ALA A 229 3.47 3.55 -7.15
C ALA A 229 4.98 3.50 -7.43
N ILE A 230 5.38 3.04 -8.61
CA ILE A 230 6.78 3.05 -9.05
C ILE A 230 7.32 4.49 -9.11
N SER A 231 6.54 5.40 -9.68
CA SER A 231 6.91 6.83 -9.75
C SER A 231 7.07 7.44 -8.35
N ALA A 232 6.21 7.10 -7.40
CA ALA A 232 6.33 7.53 -6.01
C ALA A 232 7.61 6.98 -5.33
N ILE A 233 8.02 5.74 -5.62
CA ILE A 233 9.30 5.19 -5.13
C ILE A 233 10.47 6.02 -5.66
N PHE A 234 10.49 6.30 -6.97
CA PHE A 234 11.57 7.11 -7.57
C PHE A 234 11.59 8.53 -7.03
N ARG A 235 10.43 9.17 -6.88
CA ARG A 235 10.33 10.51 -6.29
C ARG A 235 10.88 10.54 -4.87
N TYR A 236 10.50 9.56 -4.04
CA TYR A 236 11.01 9.46 -2.68
C TYR A 236 12.52 9.20 -2.64
N ALA A 237 13.05 8.32 -3.49
CA ALA A 237 14.49 8.08 -3.60
C ALA A 237 15.26 9.35 -3.98
N HIS A 238 14.78 10.09 -4.99
CA HIS A 238 15.36 11.35 -5.44
C HIS A 238 15.33 12.43 -4.35
N MET A 239 14.21 12.54 -3.63
CA MET A 239 14.08 13.47 -2.50
C MET A 239 15.07 13.13 -1.38
N LYS A 240 15.31 11.83 -1.12
CA LYS A 240 16.33 11.39 -0.17
C LYS A 240 17.74 11.81 -0.57
N GLU A 241 18.06 11.82 -1.85
CA GLU A 241 19.39 12.22 -2.33
C GLU A 241 19.59 13.74 -2.24
N ARG A 242 18.52 14.53 -2.40
CA ARG A 242 18.59 16.00 -2.48
C ARG A 242 18.26 16.75 -1.20
N SER A 243 17.52 16.14 -0.27
CA SER A 243 17.05 16.84 0.93
C SER A 243 18.23 17.20 1.85
N THR A 244 18.17 18.41 2.41
CA THR A 244 19.12 18.87 3.42
C THR A 244 18.82 18.26 4.79
N LEU A 245 17.56 17.84 5.02
CA LEU A 245 17.11 17.27 6.29
C LEU A 245 17.73 15.88 6.53
N SER A 246 18.49 15.76 7.63
CA SER A 246 19.16 14.50 8.02
C SER A 246 18.16 13.35 8.19
N ALA A 247 16.94 13.66 8.65
CA ALA A 247 15.87 12.71 8.84
C ALA A 247 15.39 12.08 7.52
N ILE A 248 15.17 12.86 6.45
CA ILE A 248 14.79 12.32 5.14
C ILE A 248 15.93 11.46 4.57
N ARG A 249 17.16 11.96 4.60
CA ARG A 249 18.34 11.22 4.10
C ARG A 249 18.48 9.86 4.77
N ARG A 250 18.16 9.76 6.06
CA ARG A 250 18.18 8.50 6.83
C ARG A 250 16.88 7.68 6.76
N ALA A 251 15.76 8.27 6.36
CA ALA A 251 14.45 7.59 6.33
C ALA A 251 14.49 6.32 5.45
N PRO A 252 13.93 5.18 5.89
CA PRO A 252 14.15 3.92 5.19
C PRO A 252 13.49 3.92 3.81
N LEU A 253 14.27 3.70 2.76
CA LEU A 253 13.74 3.42 1.41
C LEU A 253 13.22 1.98 1.29
N TYR A 254 13.77 1.09 2.13
CA TYR A 254 13.36 -0.31 2.19
C TYR A 254 11.88 -0.48 2.54
N SER A 255 11.37 0.22 3.57
CA SER A 255 9.98 0.06 4.00
C SER A 255 9.00 0.37 2.86
N VAL A 256 9.35 1.36 2.02
CA VAL A 256 8.60 1.77 0.84
C VAL A 256 8.65 0.69 -0.25
N ALA A 257 9.85 0.17 -0.54
CA ALA A 257 10.03 -0.91 -1.51
C ALA A 257 9.38 -2.24 -1.07
N GLN A 258 9.37 -2.53 0.23
CA GLN A 258 8.69 -3.70 0.81
C GLN A 258 7.17 -3.55 0.74
N ALA A 259 6.63 -2.36 0.97
CA ALA A 259 5.20 -2.11 0.77
C ALA A 259 4.79 -2.33 -0.69
N PHE A 260 5.60 -1.86 -1.63
CA PHE A 260 5.40 -2.17 -3.04
C PHE A 260 5.42 -3.68 -3.27
N ALA A 261 6.45 -4.38 -2.78
CA ALA A 261 6.57 -5.83 -2.92
C ALA A 261 5.36 -6.60 -2.37
N ASN A 262 4.79 -6.15 -1.25
CA ASN A 262 3.63 -6.75 -0.60
C ASN A 262 2.32 -6.45 -1.36
N GLY A 263 2.12 -5.20 -1.80
CA GLY A 263 0.95 -4.83 -2.60
C GLY A 263 0.94 -5.55 -3.94
N PHE A 264 2.10 -5.62 -4.59
CA PHE A 264 2.32 -6.32 -5.85
C PHE A 264 2.07 -7.84 -5.78
N GLN A 265 2.09 -8.47 -4.60
CA GLN A 265 1.67 -9.88 -4.45
C GLN A 265 0.17 -10.09 -4.54
N ARG A 266 -0.60 -9.08 -4.14
CA ARG A 266 -2.04 -9.22 -3.89
C ARG A 266 -2.86 -9.02 -5.16
N ALA A 267 -2.31 -8.30 -6.13
CA ALA A 267 -2.94 -8.01 -7.41
C ALA A 267 -1.94 -8.22 -8.55
N ARG A 268 -2.45 -8.56 -9.74
CA ARG A 268 -1.65 -8.53 -10.97
C ARG A 268 -1.73 -7.14 -11.57
N TYR A 269 -0.60 -6.65 -12.07
CA TYR A 269 -0.51 -5.33 -12.69
C TYR A 269 -0.05 -5.42 -14.17
N PRO A 270 -0.82 -6.10 -15.04
CA PRO A 270 -0.40 -6.41 -16.40
C PRO A 270 -0.26 -5.18 -17.31
N ASN A 271 -0.90 -4.06 -16.95
CA ASN A 271 -0.92 -2.85 -17.76
C ASN A 271 0.14 -1.82 -17.34
N THR A 272 1.04 -2.21 -16.44
CA THR A 272 2.16 -1.36 -16.00
C THR A 272 3.09 -1.06 -17.17
N ASN A 273 3.53 0.20 -17.28
CA ASN A 273 4.46 0.62 -18.31
C ASN A 273 5.77 -0.18 -18.22
N VAL A 274 6.09 -0.92 -19.28
CA VAL A 274 7.25 -1.82 -19.34
C VAL A 274 8.58 -1.09 -19.12
N VAL A 275 8.77 0.06 -19.79
CA VAL A 275 10.02 0.83 -19.68
C VAL A 275 10.22 1.35 -18.25
N LEU A 276 9.15 1.83 -17.62
CA LEU A 276 9.18 2.28 -16.23
C LEU A 276 9.44 1.11 -15.27
N TYR A 277 8.86 -0.05 -15.54
CA TYR A 277 9.06 -1.27 -14.77
C TYR A 277 10.50 -1.79 -14.86
N ASP A 278 11.08 -1.85 -16.06
CA ASP A 278 12.48 -2.24 -16.28
C ASP A 278 13.45 -1.30 -15.55
N ARG A 279 13.18 0.02 -15.62
CA ARG A 279 13.94 1.00 -14.84
C ARG A 279 13.83 0.73 -13.34
N PHE A 280 12.64 0.36 -12.85
CA PHE A 280 12.43 0.00 -11.46
C PHE A 280 13.18 -1.26 -11.05
N LEU A 281 13.18 -2.31 -11.88
CA LEU A 281 13.96 -3.53 -11.62
C LEU A 281 15.45 -3.23 -11.50
N ASN A 282 16.01 -2.48 -12.45
CA ASN A 282 17.41 -2.07 -12.43
C ASN A 282 17.75 -1.23 -11.19
N PHE A 283 16.89 -0.28 -10.84
CA PHE A 283 17.03 0.50 -9.63
C PHE A 283 16.98 -0.37 -8.37
N TYR A 284 16.02 -1.30 -8.30
CA TYR A 284 15.84 -2.17 -7.14
C TYR A 284 17.04 -3.09 -6.93
N GLU A 285 17.54 -3.67 -8.03
CA GLU A 285 18.72 -4.52 -8.04
C GLU A 285 19.96 -3.79 -7.51
N ARG A 286 20.29 -2.64 -8.12
CA ARG A 286 21.46 -1.84 -7.71
C ARG A 286 21.35 -1.31 -6.29
N TYR A 287 20.17 -0.83 -5.90
CA TYR A 287 20.01 -0.15 -4.62
C TYR A 287 19.85 -1.12 -3.45
N PHE A 288 19.13 -2.23 -3.62
CA PHE A 288 18.80 -3.14 -2.51
C PHE A 288 19.52 -4.47 -2.55
N VAL A 289 19.88 -5.00 -3.73
CA VAL A 289 20.53 -6.31 -3.81
C VAL A 289 22.04 -6.16 -3.78
N GLU A 290 22.60 -5.27 -4.60
CA GLU A 290 24.06 -5.09 -4.71
C GLU A 290 24.63 -4.32 -3.51
N ARG A 291 23.94 -3.26 -3.05
CA ARG A 291 24.45 -2.38 -1.99
C ARG A 291 24.10 -2.80 -0.58
N ALA A 292 23.01 -3.54 -0.37
CA ALA A 292 22.64 -3.97 0.97
C ALA A 292 23.18 -5.37 1.22
N HIS A 293 24.09 -5.52 2.19
CA HIS A 293 24.60 -6.80 2.69
C HIS A 293 23.50 -7.75 3.26
N LEU A 294 22.23 -7.38 3.11
CA LEU A 294 21.02 -8.11 3.48
C LEU A 294 20.38 -8.79 2.23
N ALA A 295 21.20 -9.28 1.30
CA ALA A 295 20.82 -9.56 -0.09
C ALA A 295 19.65 -10.55 -0.27
N ARG A 296 19.41 -11.49 0.65
CA ARG A 296 18.50 -12.62 0.40
C ARG A 296 17.00 -12.25 0.33
N PRO A 297 16.38 -11.54 1.30
CA PRO A 297 15.00 -11.08 1.15
C PRO A 297 14.79 -10.16 -0.06
N TYR A 298 15.81 -9.38 -0.43
CA TYR A 298 15.76 -8.50 -1.61
C TYR A 298 15.87 -9.28 -2.92
N ALA A 299 16.76 -10.26 -2.99
CA ALA A 299 16.86 -11.17 -4.12
C ALA A 299 15.52 -11.90 -4.33
N TYR A 300 14.87 -12.34 -3.24
CA TYR A 300 13.53 -12.94 -3.29
C TYR A 300 12.48 -11.99 -3.89
N ASN A 301 12.42 -10.75 -3.41
CA ASN A 301 11.49 -9.76 -3.97
C ASN A 301 11.82 -9.45 -5.44
N LEU A 302 13.09 -9.34 -5.81
CA LEU A 302 13.52 -9.09 -7.18
C LEU A 302 13.15 -10.24 -8.14
N ALA A 303 13.41 -11.48 -7.74
CA ALA A 303 12.96 -12.66 -8.49
C ALA A 303 11.44 -12.65 -8.66
N ARG A 304 10.70 -12.27 -7.63
CA ARG A 304 9.25 -12.10 -7.72
C ARG A 304 8.84 -11.00 -8.69
N PHE A 305 9.48 -9.83 -8.68
CA PHE A 305 9.17 -8.80 -9.66
C PHE A 305 9.42 -9.29 -11.08
N ARG A 306 10.49 -10.05 -11.32
CA ARG A 306 10.77 -10.66 -12.63
C ARG A 306 9.73 -11.70 -13.05
N LEU A 307 9.24 -12.54 -12.14
CA LEU A 307 8.15 -13.49 -12.43
C LEU A 307 6.86 -12.79 -12.86
N HIS A 308 6.63 -11.56 -12.39
CA HIS A 308 5.42 -10.79 -12.63
C HIS A 308 5.65 -9.63 -13.60
N HIS A 309 6.74 -9.67 -14.36
CA HIS A 309 7.06 -8.63 -15.33
C HIS A 309 5.94 -8.52 -16.39
N PRO A 310 5.45 -7.32 -16.75
CA PRO A 310 4.23 -7.15 -17.57
C PRO A 310 4.27 -7.80 -18.97
N ARG A 311 5.46 -7.93 -19.57
CA ARG A 311 5.65 -8.42 -20.94
C ARG A 311 6.57 -9.64 -21.07
N THR A 312 7.70 -9.58 -20.39
CA THR A 312 8.71 -10.65 -20.33
C THR A 312 8.86 -11.23 -18.92
N PRO A 313 7.86 -11.98 -18.39
CA PRO A 313 8.06 -12.77 -17.18
C PRO A 313 9.33 -13.62 -17.27
N ASP A 314 10.10 -13.70 -16.19
CA ASP A 314 11.37 -14.44 -16.13
C ASP A 314 11.48 -15.27 -14.85
N ALA A 315 11.59 -16.59 -14.99
CA ALA A 315 11.66 -17.54 -13.89
C ALA A 315 13.09 -17.88 -13.42
N ARG A 316 14.14 -17.49 -14.16
CA ARG A 316 15.52 -17.94 -13.89
C ARG A 316 15.97 -17.63 -12.46
N ARG A 317 15.83 -16.37 -12.05
CA ARG A 317 16.19 -15.96 -10.68
C ARG A 317 15.36 -16.60 -9.60
N ALA A 318 14.11 -16.97 -9.91
CA ALA A 318 13.26 -17.65 -8.95
C ALA A 318 13.74 -19.09 -8.74
N CYS A 319 14.13 -19.79 -9.82
CA CYS A 319 14.79 -21.08 -9.72
C CYS A 319 16.08 -21.00 -8.91
N ASP A 320 16.96 -20.01 -9.16
CA ASP A 320 18.21 -19.83 -8.40
C ASP A 320 17.97 -19.74 -6.89
N ILE A 321 16.93 -19.00 -6.48
CA ILE A 321 16.56 -18.83 -5.07
C ILE A 321 15.97 -20.12 -4.49
N LEU A 322 15.17 -20.85 -5.25
CA LEU A 322 14.57 -22.10 -4.81
C LEU A 322 15.64 -23.22 -4.68
N HIS A 323 16.62 -23.25 -5.58
CA HIS A 323 17.80 -24.12 -5.49
C HIS A 323 18.65 -23.77 -4.26
N ALA A 324 18.90 -22.48 -4.02
CA ALA A 324 19.60 -22.05 -2.81
C ALA A 324 18.84 -22.42 -1.52
N PHE A 325 17.50 -22.30 -1.52
CA PHE A 325 16.65 -22.73 -0.41
C PHE A 325 16.75 -24.25 -0.17
N GLU A 326 16.76 -25.08 -1.22
CA GLU A 326 16.87 -26.53 -1.09
C GLU A 326 18.24 -26.99 -0.58
N ARG A 327 19.32 -26.29 -0.94
CA ARG A 327 20.68 -26.56 -0.45
C ARG A 327 20.94 -26.11 1.00
N ASP A 328 19.86 -25.96 1.78
CA ASP A 328 19.88 -25.53 3.18
C ASP A 328 20.62 -24.20 3.43
N ASP A 329 20.42 -23.20 2.57
CA ASP A 329 20.82 -21.83 2.89
C ASP A 329 20.07 -21.37 4.16
N SER A 330 20.81 -21.32 5.27
CA SER A 330 20.26 -21.06 6.60
C SER A 330 19.49 -19.74 6.71
N GLU A 331 19.80 -18.74 5.88
CA GLU A 331 19.08 -17.47 5.88
C GLU A 331 17.74 -17.57 5.15
N LEU A 332 17.69 -18.23 3.99
CA LEU A 332 16.44 -18.48 3.27
C LEU A 332 15.54 -19.43 4.06
N GLN A 333 16.12 -20.45 4.68
CA GLN A 333 15.42 -21.32 5.61
C GLN A 333 14.83 -20.51 6.78
N ARG A 334 15.61 -19.65 7.46
CA ARG A 334 15.06 -18.76 8.50
C ARG A 334 13.98 -17.82 7.96
N PHE A 335 14.16 -17.30 6.74
CA PHE A 335 13.18 -16.42 6.11
C PHE A 335 11.85 -17.13 5.90
N PHE A 336 11.83 -18.32 5.30
CA PHE A 336 10.61 -19.08 4.99
C PHE A 336 10.05 -19.91 6.16
N ASN A 337 10.89 -20.32 7.12
CA ASN A 337 10.49 -21.07 8.33
C ASN A 337 9.95 -20.19 9.46
N SER A 338 10.03 -18.87 9.32
CA SER A 338 9.32 -17.91 10.16
C SER A 338 7.78 -18.01 9.88
N PRO A 339 6.87 -17.45 10.71
CA PRO A 339 5.55 -18.05 11.02
C PRO A 339 4.70 -18.42 9.80
N VAL A 340 3.77 -19.37 9.99
CA VAL A 340 2.81 -19.99 9.04
C VAL A 340 2.48 -19.20 7.75
N SER A 341 2.33 -17.88 7.82
CA SER A 341 2.13 -17.01 6.65
C SER A 341 3.25 -17.08 5.60
N LYS A 342 4.51 -17.31 6.00
CA LYS A 342 5.65 -17.32 5.09
C LYS A 342 5.83 -18.64 4.33
N ARG A 343 5.37 -19.77 4.88
CA ARG A 343 5.29 -21.03 4.14
C ARG A 343 4.30 -20.96 2.99
N ARG A 344 3.15 -20.30 3.21
CA ARG A 344 2.20 -20.00 2.12
C ARG A 344 2.81 -19.10 1.03
N LEU A 345 3.74 -18.22 1.40
CA LEU A 345 4.47 -17.40 0.42
C LEU A 345 5.45 -18.25 -0.41
N LEU A 346 6.13 -19.22 0.21
CA LEU A 346 6.99 -20.16 -0.50
C LEU A 346 6.21 -21.03 -1.48
N ASP A 347 5.10 -21.64 -1.02
CA ASP A 347 4.18 -22.43 -1.86
C ASP A 347 3.72 -21.64 -3.09
N ARG A 348 3.27 -20.40 -2.86
CA ARG A 348 2.83 -19.50 -3.95
C ARG A 348 3.98 -19.16 -4.88
N PHE A 349 5.18 -18.93 -4.35
CA PHE A 349 6.35 -18.60 -5.14
C PHE A 349 6.79 -19.77 -6.05
N ILE A 350 6.78 -21.01 -5.53
CA ILE A 350 7.05 -22.22 -6.33
C ILE A 350 6.02 -22.36 -7.45
N LEU A 351 4.73 -22.22 -7.14
CA LEU A 351 3.65 -22.31 -8.14
C LEU A 351 3.79 -21.24 -9.23
N GLN A 352 4.03 -19.98 -8.84
CA GLN A 352 4.23 -18.88 -9.79
C GLN A 352 5.45 -19.12 -10.69
N THR A 353 6.53 -19.63 -10.13
CA THR A 353 7.75 -19.96 -10.89
C THR A 353 7.46 -21.04 -11.93
N ARG A 354 6.78 -22.12 -11.52
CA ARG A 354 6.37 -23.21 -12.40
C ARG A 354 5.45 -22.72 -13.53
N ASP A 355 4.49 -21.87 -13.22
CA ASP A 355 3.54 -21.36 -14.21
C ASP A 355 4.24 -20.49 -15.28
N VAL A 356 5.23 -19.69 -14.88
CA VAL A 356 6.07 -18.92 -15.81
C VAL A 356 6.98 -19.84 -16.63
N LEU A 357 7.63 -20.84 -16.03
CA LEU A 357 8.41 -21.82 -16.79
C LEU A 357 7.56 -22.53 -17.84
N LYS A 358 6.34 -22.92 -17.47
CA LYS A 358 5.40 -23.55 -18.40
C LYS A 358 5.06 -22.66 -19.58
N SER A 359 4.83 -21.36 -19.36
CA SER A 359 4.57 -20.43 -20.46
C SER A 359 5.80 -20.14 -21.32
N GLN A 360 7.01 -20.32 -20.77
CA GLN A 360 8.28 -20.19 -21.48
C GLN A 360 8.74 -21.48 -22.20
N GLY A 361 7.98 -22.58 -22.11
CA GLY A 361 8.36 -23.87 -22.70
C GLY A 361 9.37 -24.68 -21.88
N ASP A 362 9.62 -24.28 -20.62
CA ASP A 362 10.53 -24.92 -19.66
C ASP A 362 11.92 -25.26 -20.24
N PRO A 363 12.69 -24.25 -20.66
CA PRO A 363 13.95 -24.46 -21.36
C PRO A 363 15.03 -25.19 -20.52
N PHE A 364 14.79 -25.36 -19.22
CA PHE A 364 15.73 -25.97 -18.27
C PHE A 364 15.19 -27.26 -17.62
N HIS A 365 14.02 -27.74 -18.04
CA HIS A 365 13.37 -28.93 -17.45
C HIS A 365 13.21 -28.85 -15.91
N GLU A 366 12.92 -27.66 -15.39
CA GLU A 366 12.84 -27.40 -13.94
C GLU A 366 11.46 -27.75 -13.35
N GLN A 367 10.42 -27.90 -14.18
CA GLN A 367 9.06 -28.16 -13.69
C GLN A 367 8.93 -29.44 -12.84
N PRO A 368 9.49 -30.61 -13.22
CA PRO A 368 9.40 -31.82 -12.41
C PRO A 368 10.03 -31.64 -11.02
N TRP A 369 11.16 -30.95 -10.96
CA TRP A 369 11.84 -30.62 -9.71
C TRP A 369 10.98 -29.69 -8.83
N LEU A 370 10.39 -28.63 -9.40
CA LEU A 370 9.50 -27.73 -8.64
C LEU A 370 8.29 -28.46 -8.06
N ILE A 371 7.75 -29.48 -8.75
CA ILE A 371 6.68 -30.32 -8.23
C ILE A 371 7.15 -31.16 -7.04
N GLN A 372 8.35 -31.74 -7.11
CA GLN A 372 8.94 -32.48 -6.00
C GLN A 372 9.22 -31.57 -4.80
N LEU A 373 9.79 -30.39 -5.05
CA LEU A 373 10.04 -29.38 -4.02
C LEU A 373 8.74 -28.95 -3.33
N LEU A 374 7.68 -28.69 -4.09
CA LEU A 374 6.37 -28.33 -3.54
C LEU A 374 5.80 -29.46 -2.66
N ARG A 375 5.94 -30.72 -3.09
CA ARG A 375 5.52 -31.88 -2.29
C ARG A 375 6.31 -31.94 -0.98
N LYS A 376 7.63 -31.73 -1.02
CA LYS A 376 8.51 -31.70 0.16
C LYS A 376 8.06 -30.60 1.14
N VAL A 377 7.90 -29.37 0.66
CA VAL A 377 7.45 -28.20 1.46
C VAL A 377 6.09 -28.45 2.11
N ARG A 378 5.13 -29.05 1.40
CA ARG A 378 3.79 -29.34 1.92
C ARG A 378 3.74 -30.54 2.87
N SER A 379 4.70 -31.45 2.77
CA SER A 379 4.77 -32.64 3.62
C SER A 379 5.36 -32.34 5.00
N ASP A 380 6.15 -31.27 5.10
CA ASP A 380 6.72 -30.79 6.35
C ASP A 380 5.61 -30.56 7.41
N PRO A 381 5.74 -31.14 8.63
CA PRO A 381 4.71 -31.06 9.67
C PRO A 381 4.43 -29.65 10.17
N ALA A 382 5.38 -28.72 10.04
CA ALA A 382 5.17 -27.31 10.36
C ALA A 382 4.43 -26.54 9.24
N HIS A 383 4.17 -27.18 8.08
CA HIS A 383 3.38 -26.57 7.03
C HIS A 383 1.93 -26.55 7.48
N PRO A 384 1.19 -25.43 7.33
CA PRO A 384 -0.24 -25.42 7.59
C PRO A 384 -0.92 -26.35 6.59
N ARG A 385 -1.07 -27.64 6.94
CA ARG A 385 -2.06 -28.51 6.31
C ARG A 385 -3.38 -27.79 6.48
N GLY A 386 -4.19 -27.74 5.42
CA GLY A 386 -5.43 -26.98 5.35
C GLY A 386 -6.50 -27.41 6.37
N LYS A 387 -6.22 -27.30 7.68
CA LYS A 387 -7.23 -27.03 8.68
C LYS A 387 -7.80 -25.67 8.30
N VAL A 388 -8.80 -25.70 7.43
CA VAL A 388 -9.80 -24.65 7.34
C VAL A 388 -10.33 -24.52 8.75
N LEU A 389 -9.80 -23.56 9.50
CA LEU A 389 -10.34 -23.18 10.79
C LEU A 389 -11.74 -22.62 10.50
N TYR A 390 -12.73 -23.49 10.44
CA TYR A 390 -14.12 -23.10 10.65
C TYR A 390 -14.21 -22.62 12.10
N ARG A 391 -13.90 -21.34 12.31
CA ARG A 391 -14.19 -20.68 13.57
C ARG A 391 -15.70 -20.50 13.59
N LYS A 392 -16.38 -21.41 14.29
CA LYS A 392 -17.82 -21.33 14.53
C LYS A 392 -18.05 -20.09 15.41
N GLY A 393 -18.45 -18.97 14.80
CA GLY A 393 -18.72 -17.70 15.48
C GLY A 393 -17.78 -16.58 15.04
N GLY A 394 -18.26 -15.76 14.11
CA GLY A 394 -17.58 -14.54 13.62
C GLY A 394 -16.86 -14.76 12.29
N ILE A 395 -17.40 -14.19 11.22
CA ILE A 395 -16.78 -14.16 9.90
C ILE A 395 -15.51 -13.30 9.98
N ASP A 396 -14.36 -13.94 10.23
CA ASP A 396 -13.05 -13.37 9.90
C ASP A 396 -12.87 -13.49 8.38
N SER A 397 -13.22 -12.44 7.63
CA SER A 397 -13.05 -12.33 6.18
C SER A 397 -11.59 -12.06 5.77
N ASN A 398 -10.70 -12.97 6.17
CA ASN A 398 -9.36 -13.14 5.58
C ASN A 398 -9.24 -14.45 4.76
N HIS A 399 -10.38 -15.06 4.43
CA HIS A 399 -10.42 -16.23 3.55
C HIS A 399 -10.47 -15.78 2.08
N LEU A 400 -9.32 -15.80 1.42
CA LEU A 400 -9.24 -15.74 -0.04
C LEU A 400 -9.92 -16.97 -0.65
N TYR A 401 -10.76 -16.72 -1.66
CA TYR A 401 -11.29 -17.71 -2.57
C TYR A 401 -10.17 -18.60 -3.11
N LEU A 402 -10.31 -19.91 -2.92
CA LEU A 402 -9.58 -20.93 -3.65
C LEU A 402 -10.39 -21.23 -4.92
N ASP A 403 -9.88 -20.85 -6.08
CA ASP A 403 -10.33 -21.45 -7.34
C ASP A 403 -9.73 -22.86 -7.39
N THR A 404 -10.58 -23.85 -7.16
CA THR A 404 -10.25 -25.27 -7.32
C THR A 404 -10.13 -25.57 -8.81
N VAL A 405 -8.90 -25.76 -9.31
CA VAL A 405 -8.69 -26.44 -10.60
C VAL A 405 -8.94 -27.92 -10.36
N ALA A 406 -10.12 -28.40 -10.73
CA ALA A 406 -10.42 -29.82 -10.79
C ALA A 406 -9.74 -30.41 -12.03
N GLU A 407 -8.66 -31.16 -11.84
CA GLU A 407 -8.14 -32.08 -12.86
C GLU A 407 -9.11 -33.26 -12.96
N SER A 408 -9.92 -33.28 -14.03
CA SER A 408 -10.80 -34.41 -14.34
C SER A 408 -9.99 -35.51 -15.03
N THR A 409 -9.55 -36.51 -14.28
CA THR A 409 -9.07 -37.78 -14.83
C THR A 409 -10.29 -38.63 -15.21
N SER A 410 -10.65 -38.60 -16.50
CA SER A 410 -11.63 -39.52 -17.07
C SER A 410 -10.97 -40.89 -17.25
N ALA A 411 -11.20 -41.80 -16.31
CA ALA A 411 -11.03 -43.23 -16.55
C ALA A 411 -12.35 -43.76 -17.13
N ARG A 412 -12.36 -44.02 -18.45
CA ARG A 412 -13.39 -44.83 -19.10
C ARG A 412 -13.11 -46.30 -18.79
N THR A 413 -13.94 -46.90 -17.94
CA THR A 413 -14.10 -48.36 -17.90
C THR A 413 -15.33 -48.72 -18.71
N PHE A 414 -15.11 -49.38 -19.84
CA PHE A 414 -16.13 -50.11 -20.59
C PHE A 414 -16.50 -51.37 -19.80
N GLY A 415 -17.81 -51.67 -19.71
CA GLY A 415 -18.31 -52.90 -19.11
C GLY A 415 -19.78 -53.15 -19.47
N ARG A 416 -19.93 -53.91 -20.56
CA ARG A 416 -21.07 -54.71 -21.08
C ARG A 416 -22.51 -54.19 -20.96
#